data_AF-A0A7D7Q9F7-F1
#
_entry.id   AF-A0A7D7Q9F7-F1
#
_cell.length_a   1.000
_cell.length_b   1.000
_cell.length_c   1.000
_cell.angle_alpha   90.00
_cell.angle_beta   90.00
_cell.angle_gamma   90.00
#
_symmetry.space_group_name_H-M   'P 1'
#
loop_
_entity.id
_entity.type
_entity.pdbx_description
1 polymer ?
#
loop_
_entity_poly.entity_id
_entity_poly.type
_entity_poly.pdbx_seq_one_letter_code
_entity_poly.pdbx_strand_id
1 'polypeptide(L)'
;MKIQTFQDGEFIEERDIEGFTFPPNISQFNTEMLFSPSYMKLIANAGDNDAKTRLELLSVRLELKPLVTSEDLQIFKLIWDTLVSSVPEGVLTLGDAAEYNQLAESNNMPFRFGADLKMEILAV
;
A
#
# COMPACT_ATOMS: atom_id res chain seq x y z
N MET A 1 9.77 -1.07 -19.19
CA MET A 1 10.72 0.08 -19.24
C MET A 1 11.86 -0.31 -20.17
N LYS A 2 12.41 0.62 -20.96
CA LYS A 2 13.45 0.32 -21.95
C LYS A 2 14.80 0.89 -21.49
N ILE A 3 15.86 0.09 -21.51
CA ILE A 3 17.22 0.61 -21.35
C ILE A 3 17.82 0.76 -22.74
N GLN A 4 18.38 1.94 -23.00
CA GLN A 4 19.18 2.21 -24.19
C GLN A 4 20.66 2.12 -23.81
N THR A 5 21.40 1.29 -24.54
CA THR A 5 22.86 1.12 -24.37
C THR A 5 23.58 1.87 -25.48
N PHE A 6 24.56 2.69 -25.09
CA PHE A 6 25.41 3.44 -26.00
C PHE A 6 26.86 2.99 -25.81
N GLN A 7 27.61 2.83 -26.90
CA GLN A 7 29.06 2.62 -26.88
C GLN A 7 29.69 3.63 -27.83
N ASP A 8 30.73 4.32 -27.35
CA ASP A 8 31.40 5.42 -28.08
C ASP A 8 30.44 6.51 -28.58
N GLY A 9 29.32 6.70 -27.87
CA GLY A 9 28.28 7.69 -28.22
C GLY A 9 27.28 7.21 -29.28
N GLU A 10 27.47 6.04 -29.87
CA GLU A 10 26.50 5.43 -30.77
C GLU A 10 25.53 4.53 -30.03
N PHE A 11 24.24 4.65 -30.39
CA PHE A 11 23.20 3.78 -29.89
C PHE A 11 23.42 2.37 -30.44
N ILE A 12 23.60 1.40 -29.55
CA ILE A 12 23.86 0.01 -29.92
C ILE A 12 22.63 -0.86 -29.77
N GLU A 13 21.87 -0.67 -28.70
CA GLU A 13 20.82 -1.61 -28.32
C GLU A 13 19.78 -0.98 -27.41
N GLU A 14 18.51 -1.32 -27.65
CA GLU A 14 17.41 -1.11 -26.72
C GLU A 14 16.91 -2.48 -26.26
N ARG A 15 17.02 -2.76 -24.95
CA ARG A 15 16.42 -3.95 -24.34
C ARG A 15 15.19 -3.55 -23.55
N ASP A 16 14.11 -4.29 -23.77
CA ASP A 16 13.03 -4.35 -22.80
C ASP A 16 13.55 -5.09 -21.56
N ILE A 17 13.53 -4.41 -20.41
CA ILE A 17 13.67 -5.12 -19.13
C ILE A 17 12.27 -5.59 -18.74
N GLU A 18 12.06 -6.90 -18.80
CA GLU A 18 10.97 -7.53 -18.07
C GLU A 18 11.44 -7.79 -16.62
N GLY A 19 10.64 -7.38 -15.63
CA GLY A 19 10.87 -7.74 -14.23
C GLY A 19 11.57 -6.71 -13.34
N PHE A 20 11.70 -5.45 -13.75
CA PHE A 20 12.11 -4.40 -12.79
C PHE A 20 10.94 -4.03 -11.88
N THR A 21 10.83 -4.71 -10.74
CA THR A 21 9.91 -4.34 -9.65
C THR A 21 10.62 -3.36 -8.72
N PHE A 22 10.07 -2.16 -8.56
CA PHE A 22 10.53 -1.27 -7.51
C PHE A 22 10.18 -1.88 -6.15
N PRO A 23 11.09 -1.87 -5.17
CA PRO A 23 10.75 -2.33 -3.83
C PRO A 23 9.62 -1.44 -3.26
N PRO A 24 8.70 -2.01 -2.47
CA PRO A 24 7.65 -1.23 -1.81
C PRO A 24 8.24 -0.08 -0.98
N ASN A 25 7.73 1.13 -1.18
CA ASN A 25 8.13 2.31 -0.41
C ASN A 25 7.19 2.52 0.78
N ILE A 26 7.37 1.68 1.79
CA ILE A 26 6.48 1.62 2.97
C ILE A 26 6.48 2.95 3.72
N SER A 27 7.64 3.59 3.88
CA SER A 27 7.76 4.83 4.65
C SER A 27 6.99 5.97 3.98
N GLN A 28 7.12 6.11 2.66
CA GLN A 28 6.34 7.12 1.93
C GLN A 28 4.85 6.76 1.89
N PHE A 29 4.50 5.49 1.69
CA PHE A 29 3.11 5.02 1.78
C PHE A 29 2.49 5.39 3.13
N ASN A 30 3.14 5.06 4.25
CA ASN A 30 2.64 5.37 5.59
C ASN A 30 2.51 6.89 5.81
N THR A 31 3.48 7.66 5.31
CA THR A 31 3.47 9.13 5.40
C THR A 31 2.28 9.70 4.63
N GLU A 32 2.09 9.30 3.37
CA GLU A 32 0.99 9.77 2.52
C GLU A 32 -0.37 9.33 3.09
N MET A 33 -0.46 8.10 3.60
CA MET A 33 -1.65 7.61 4.30
C MET A 33 -1.97 8.47 5.52
N LEU A 34 -0.99 8.85 6.35
CA LEU A 34 -1.24 9.70 7.52
C LEU A 34 -1.85 11.07 7.15
N PHE A 35 -1.50 11.60 5.98
CA PHE A 35 -2.03 12.88 5.47
C PHE A 35 -3.27 12.73 4.58
N SER A 36 -3.70 11.51 4.27
CA SER A 36 -4.88 11.22 3.45
C SER A 36 -6.17 11.59 4.21
N PRO A 37 -7.06 12.42 3.62
CA PRO A 37 -8.39 12.68 4.17
C PRO A 37 -9.20 11.39 4.35
N SER A 38 -9.12 10.46 3.41
CA SER A 38 -9.78 9.15 3.51
C SER A 38 -9.24 8.34 4.69
N TYR A 39 -7.94 8.35 4.95
CA TYR A 39 -7.37 7.65 6.11
C TYR A 39 -7.80 8.29 7.43
N MET A 40 -7.78 9.63 7.53
CA MET A 40 -8.28 10.34 8.71
C MET A 40 -9.75 10.00 9.00
N LYS A 41 -10.56 9.88 7.95
CA LYS A 41 -11.95 9.47 8.03
C LYS A 41 -12.12 8.04 8.53
N LEU A 42 -11.31 7.08 8.06
CA LEU A 42 -11.25 5.71 8.58
C LEU A 42 -10.93 5.71 10.08
N ILE A 43 -9.85 6.38 10.49
CA ILE A 43 -9.40 6.40 11.90
C ILE A 43 -10.41 7.10 12.81
N ALA A 44 -11.05 8.18 12.35
CA ALA A 44 -12.06 8.90 13.14
C ALA A 44 -13.33 8.08 13.39
N ASN A 45 -13.73 7.22 12.43
CA ASN A 45 -15.03 6.54 12.46
C ASN A 45 -14.96 5.04 12.79
N ALA A 46 -13.77 4.43 12.76
CA ALA A 46 -13.61 3.04 13.16
C ALA A 46 -13.92 2.85 14.66
N GLY A 47 -14.75 1.87 14.98
CA GLY A 47 -15.13 1.55 16.36
C GLY A 47 -14.13 0.67 17.11
N ASP A 48 -13.26 -0.05 16.40
CA ASP A 48 -12.28 -0.96 17.00
C ASP A 48 -10.97 -0.23 17.34
N ASN A 49 -10.81 0.15 18.60
CA ASN A 49 -9.61 0.82 19.08
C ASN A 49 -8.38 -0.10 19.16
N ASP A 50 -8.55 -1.42 19.35
CA ASP A 50 -7.43 -2.36 19.33
C ASP A 50 -6.85 -2.48 17.92
N ALA A 51 -7.73 -2.58 16.90
CA ALA A 51 -7.32 -2.57 15.50
C ALA A 51 -6.59 -1.28 15.12
N LYS A 52 -7.02 -0.10 15.61
CA LYS A 52 -6.30 1.17 15.39
C LYS A 52 -4.88 1.13 15.93
N THR A 53 -4.72 0.76 17.21
CA THR A 53 -3.40 0.68 17.84
C THR A 53 -2.51 -0.35 17.15
N ARG A 54 -3.06 -1.51 16.75
CA ARG A 54 -2.31 -2.52 15.99
C ARG A 54 -1.88 -2.02 14.62
N LEU A 55 -2.71 -1.22 13.94
CA LEU A 55 -2.37 -0.65 12.64
C LEU A 55 -1.18 0.32 12.77
N GLU A 56 -1.19 1.19 13.77
CA GLU A 56 -0.10 2.12 14.07
C GLU A 56 1.21 1.40 14.46
N LEU A 57 1.12 0.34 15.26
CA LEU A 57 2.30 -0.45 15.61
C LEU A 57 2.87 -1.19 14.39
N LEU A 58 1.99 -1.69 13.52
CA LEU A 58 2.39 -2.45 12.35
C LEU A 58 3.02 -1.57 11.28
N SER A 59 2.51 -0.35 11.06
CA SER A 59 3.11 0.60 10.12
C SER A 59 4.58 0.89 10.47
N VAL A 60 4.87 1.16 11.75
CA VAL A 60 6.25 1.36 12.25
C VAL A 60 7.08 0.08 12.09
N ARG A 61 6.53 -1.09 12.41
CA ARG A 61 7.27 -2.36 12.31
C ARG A 61 7.64 -2.69 10.87
N LEU A 62 6.75 -2.43 9.91
CA LEU A 62 6.99 -2.69 8.48
C LEU A 62 8.12 -1.80 7.93
N GLU A 63 8.22 -0.55 8.37
CA GLU A 63 9.32 0.36 7.98
C GLU A 63 10.69 -0.11 8.46
N LEU A 64 10.76 -0.77 9.62
CA LEU A 64 12.02 -1.23 10.22
C LEU A 64 12.49 -2.56 9.65
N LYS A 65 11.67 -3.26 8.85
CA LYS A 65 12.02 -4.56 8.31
C LYS A 65 12.87 -4.43 7.03
N PRO A 66 13.93 -5.24 6.90
CA PRO A 66 14.74 -5.25 5.67
C PRO A 66 13.99 -5.83 4.46
N LEU A 67 12.95 -6.63 4.71
CA LEU A 67 12.07 -7.21 3.71
C LEU A 67 10.68 -7.45 4.30
N VAL A 68 9.64 -7.09 3.57
CA VAL A 68 8.25 -7.42 3.90
C VAL A 68 7.95 -8.83 3.41
N THR A 69 7.52 -9.70 4.32
CA THR A 69 7.17 -11.07 3.98
C THR A 69 5.68 -11.20 3.63
N SER A 70 5.28 -12.31 3.01
CA SER A 70 3.86 -12.60 2.80
C SER A 70 3.09 -12.66 4.13
N GLU A 71 3.69 -13.16 5.20
CA GLU A 71 3.05 -13.23 6.53
C GLU A 71 2.77 -11.82 7.07
N ASP A 72 3.71 -10.90 6.87
CA ASP A 72 3.53 -9.49 7.26
C ASP A 72 2.34 -8.85 6.54
N LEU A 73 2.20 -9.11 5.23
CA LEU A 73 1.07 -8.63 4.44
C LEU A 73 -0.26 -9.25 4.88
N GLN A 74 -0.27 -10.52 5.29
CA GLN A 74 -1.47 -11.18 5.82
C GLN A 74 -1.89 -10.59 7.17
N ILE A 75 -0.93 -10.29 8.04
CA ILE A 75 -1.21 -9.62 9.33
C ILE A 75 -1.74 -8.20 9.07
N PHE A 76 -1.13 -7.46 8.14
CA PHE A 76 -1.59 -6.13 7.74
C PHE A 76 -3.01 -6.18 7.18
N LYS A 77 -3.30 -7.14 6.30
CA LYS A 77 -4.63 -7.38 5.75
C LYS A 77 -5.66 -7.60 6.85
N LEU A 78 -5.36 -8.49 7.79
CA LEU A 78 -6.27 -8.83 8.88
C LEU A 78 -6.63 -7.61 9.72
N ILE A 79 -5.63 -6.81 10.11
CA ILE A 79 -5.84 -5.60 10.92
C ILE A 79 -6.64 -4.56 10.12
N TRP A 80 -6.25 -4.32 8.88
CA TRP A 80 -6.93 -3.39 7.98
C TRP A 80 -8.41 -3.76 7.79
N ASP A 81 -8.68 -5.00 7.41
CA ASP A 81 -10.04 -5.49 7.16
C ASP A 81 -10.91 -5.44 8.42
N THR A 82 -10.33 -5.72 9.59
CA THR A 82 -11.01 -5.58 10.89
C THR A 82 -11.37 -4.12 11.13
N LEU A 83 -10.43 -3.21 10.89
CA LEU A 83 -10.64 -1.78 11.10
C LEU A 83 -11.74 -1.24 10.17
N VAL A 84 -11.69 -1.54 8.87
CA VAL A 84 -12.71 -1.16 7.89
C VAL A 84 -14.08 -1.72 8.27
N SER A 85 -14.14 -2.99 8.72
CA SER A 85 -15.40 -3.62 9.14
C SER A 85 -15.99 -2.98 10.41
N SER A 86 -15.19 -2.25 11.18
CA SER A 86 -15.64 -1.53 12.38
C SER A 86 -16.17 -0.12 12.08
N VAL A 87 -16.10 0.33 10.83
CA VAL A 87 -16.64 1.63 10.40
C VAL A 87 -18.12 1.48 10.05
N PRO A 88 -19.00 2.41 10.48
CA PRO A 88 -20.40 2.42 10.07
C PRO A 88 -20.58 2.47 8.55
N GLU A 89 -21.58 1.75 8.04
CA GLU A 89 -21.91 1.72 6.62
C GLU A 89 -22.22 3.12 6.08
N GLY A 90 -21.78 3.40 4.85
CA GLY A 90 -21.99 4.70 4.19
C GLY A 90 -21.01 5.80 4.62
N VAL A 91 -20.17 5.56 5.64
CA VAL A 91 -19.08 6.48 5.96
C VAL A 91 -18.01 6.38 4.88
N LEU A 92 -17.35 5.23 4.72
CA LEU A 92 -16.36 5.02 3.64
C LEU A 92 -17.07 4.75 2.31
N THR A 93 -16.45 5.22 1.23
CA THR A 93 -16.99 5.24 -0.13
C THR A 93 -15.98 4.69 -1.14
N LEU A 94 -16.43 4.45 -2.37
CA LEU A 94 -15.54 4.08 -3.47
C LEU A 94 -14.46 5.13 -3.77
N GLY A 95 -14.73 6.41 -3.46
CA GLY A 95 -13.73 7.47 -3.57
C GLY A 95 -12.57 7.27 -2.59
N ASP A 96 -12.87 6.79 -1.38
CA ASP A 96 -11.85 6.50 -0.38
C ASP A 96 -10.97 5.32 -0.82
N ALA A 97 -11.55 4.28 -1.42
CA ALA A 97 -10.79 3.16 -1.99
C ALA A 97 -9.90 3.58 -3.16
N ALA A 98 -10.38 4.49 -4.01
CA ALA A 98 -9.61 5.02 -5.13
C ALA A 98 -8.39 5.81 -4.64
N GLU A 99 -8.54 6.62 -3.58
CA GLU A 99 -7.43 7.33 -2.96
C GLU A 99 -6.39 6.36 -2.38
N TYR A 100 -6.82 5.36 -1.60
CA TYR A 100 -5.89 4.37 -1.05
C TYR A 100 -5.15 3.58 -2.14
N ASN A 101 -5.84 3.23 -3.23
CA ASN A 101 -5.22 2.54 -4.36
C ASN A 101 -4.20 3.42 -5.09
N GLN A 102 -4.48 4.70 -5.25
CA GLN A 102 -3.53 5.64 -5.83
C GLN A 102 -2.26 5.73 -4.98
N LEU A 103 -2.39 5.77 -3.65
CA LEU A 103 -1.26 5.75 -2.72
C LEU A 103 -0.52 4.41 -2.73
N ALA A 104 -1.23 3.29 -2.79
CA ALA A 104 -0.61 1.97 -2.87
C ALA A 104 0.21 1.82 -4.17
N GLU A 105 -0.36 2.26 -5.31
CA GLU A 105 0.28 2.19 -6.62
C GLU A 105 1.50 3.12 -6.71
N SER A 106 1.39 4.37 -6.27
CA SER A 106 2.51 5.33 -6.28
C SER A 106 3.70 4.85 -5.46
N ASN A 107 3.46 4.04 -4.44
CA ASN A 107 4.47 3.49 -3.54
C ASN A 107 4.86 2.04 -3.84
N ASN A 108 4.41 1.47 -4.96
CA ASN A 108 4.72 0.08 -5.37
C ASN A 108 4.34 -0.96 -4.29
N MET A 109 3.22 -0.74 -3.60
CA MET A 109 2.77 -1.66 -2.57
C MET A 109 2.24 -2.97 -3.20
N PRO A 110 2.51 -4.14 -2.59
CA PRO A 110 2.14 -5.45 -3.15
C PRO A 110 0.66 -5.82 -2.87
N PHE A 111 -0.20 -4.82 -2.74
CA PHE A 111 -1.62 -4.98 -2.44
C PHE A 111 -2.44 -3.83 -3.03
N ARG A 112 -3.75 -4.01 -3.05
CA ARG A 112 -4.75 -2.98 -3.39
C ARG A 112 -5.93 -3.05 -2.45
N PHE A 113 -6.89 -2.14 -2.59
CA PHE A 113 -8.13 -2.08 -1.84
C PHE A 113 -9.31 -2.33 -2.77
N GLY A 114 -10.14 -3.30 -2.41
CA GLY A 114 -11.35 -3.67 -3.14
C GLY A 114 -12.46 -2.62 -3.02
N ALA A 115 -13.58 -2.86 -3.70
CA ALA A 115 -14.76 -1.99 -3.62
C ALA A 115 -15.40 -1.97 -2.21
N ASP A 116 -15.15 -3.00 -1.40
CA ASP A 116 -15.54 -3.11 0.00
C ASP A 116 -14.48 -2.53 0.96
N LEU A 117 -13.47 -1.83 0.41
CA LEU A 117 -12.36 -1.18 1.11
C LEU A 117 -11.40 -2.19 1.78
N LYS A 118 -11.63 -3.50 1.62
CA LYS A 118 -10.76 -4.54 2.16
C LYS A 118 -9.53 -4.74 1.29
N MET A 119 -8.45 -5.19 1.89
CA MET A 119 -7.17 -5.28 1.22
C MET A 119 -7.05 -6.58 0.41
N GLU A 120 -6.57 -6.52 -0.82
CA GLU A 120 -6.29 -7.67 -1.70
C GLU A 120 -4.80 -7.72 -1.98
N ILE A 121 -4.14 -8.84 -1.64
CA ILE A 121 -2.70 -9.02 -1.90
C ILE A 121 -2.51 -9.41 -3.37
N LEU A 122 -1.66 -8.68 -4.09
CA LEU A 122 -1.51 -8.78 -5.55
C LEU A 122 -0.40 -9.72 -5.98
N ALA A 123 0.68 -9.82 -5.21
CA ALA A 123 1.80 -10.70 -5.50
C ALA A 123 2.54 -11.09 -4.22
N VAL A 124 3.01 -12.33 -4.18
CA VAL A 124 4.04 -12.86 -3.26
C VAL A 124 5.26 -13.20 -4.10
#